data_AF-A0A534J882-F1
#
_entry.id   AF-A0A534J882-F1
#
_cell.length_a   1.000
_cell.length_b   1.000
_cell.length_c   1.000
_cell.angle_alpha   90.00
_cell.angle_beta   90.00
_cell.angle_gamma   90.00
#
_symmetry.space_group_name_H-M   'P 1'
#
loop_
_entity.id
_entity.type
_entity.pdbx_description
1 polymer ?
#
loop_
_entity_poly.entity_id
_entity_poly.type
_entity_poly.pdbx_seq_one_letter_code
_entity_poly.pdbx_strand_id
1 'polypeptide(L)' 'MSSPAKVIQVYRISGYVLGPCEKCGKEERALLMFEDYGMGWECLSCGHTDRVDRVDWIDGDKLPPDWGLG' A
#
# COMPACT_ATOMS: atom_id res chain seq x y z
N MET A 1 -11.18 -20.29 -14.31
CA MET A 1 -11.74 -19.00 -13.86
C MET A 1 -10.59 -18.19 -13.31
N SER A 2 -10.23 -17.06 -13.94
CA SER A 2 -9.20 -16.17 -13.38
C SER A 2 -9.83 -15.40 -12.24
N SER A 3 -9.19 -15.37 -11.07
CA SER A 3 -9.57 -14.43 -10.01
C SER A 3 -9.43 -12.99 -10.51
N PRO A 4 -10.27 -12.05 -10.03
CA PRO A 4 -10.08 -10.64 -10.35
C PRO A 4 -8.71 -10.17 -9.88
N ALA A 5 -8.06 -9.29 -10.66
CA ALA A 5 -6.75 -8.76 -10.33
C ALA A 5 -6.80 -7.97 -9.01
N LYS A 6 -5.82 -8.19 -8.12
CA LYS A 6 -5.64 -7.44 -6.89
C LYS A 6 -4.95 -6.12 -7.20
N VAL A 7 -5.71 -5.03 -7.12
CA VAL A 7 -5.25 -3.67 -7.45
C VAL A 7 -5.26 -2.80 -6.20
N ILE A 8 -4.24 -1.98 -6.01
CA ILE A 8 -4.18 -0.97 -4.94
C ILE A 8 -4.05 0.44 -5.50
N GLN A 9 -4.55 1.42 -4.77
CA GLN A 9 -4.36 2.84 -5.07
C GLN A 9 -3.27 3.42 -4.17
N VAL A 10 -2.33 4.15 -4.78
CA VAL A 10 -1.13 4.62 -4.10
C VAL A 10 -0.89 6.09 -4.42
N TYR A 11 -0.71 6.91 -3.40
CA TYR A 11 -0.30 8.31 -3.58
C TYR A 11 1.10 8.36 -4.17
N ARG A 12 1.23 9.01 -5.33
CA ARG A 12 2.48 9.04 -6.12
C ARG A 12 3.67 9.58 -5.33
N ILE A 13 3.46 10.59 -4.50
CA ILE A 13 4.55 11.28 -3.78
C ILE A 13 4.96 10.51 -2.53
N SER A 14 4.00 10.08 -1.72
CA SER A 14 4.27 9.47 -0.42
C SER A 14 4.43 7.95 -0.49
N GLY A 15 3.94 7.29 -1.55
CA GLY A 15 3.84 5.83 -1.55
C GLY A 15 2.79 5.29 -0.57
N TYR A 16 1.92 6.14 0.00
CA TYR A 16 0.87 5.73 0.90
C TYR A 16 -0.22 4.95 0.14
N VAL A 17 -0.59 3.79 0.65
CA VAL A 17 -1.56 2.89 0.03
C VAL A 17 -2.93 3.08 0.68
N LEU A 18 -3.94 3.40 -0.11
CA LEU A 18 -5.31 3.61 0.39
C LEU A 18 -5.98 2.32 0.85
N GLY A 19 -6.76 2.41 1.94
CA GLY A 19 -7.62 1.35 2.49
C GLY A 19 -7.02 0.61 3.69
N PRO A 20 -7.83 -0.20 4.39
CA PRO A 20 -7.42 -0.86 5.63
C PRO A 20 -6.55 -2.10 5.38
N CYS A 21 -5.68 -2.40 6.34
CA CYS A 21 -5.01 -3.69 6.43
C CYS A 21 -6.03 -4.82 6.66
N GLU A 22 -5.98 -5.86 5.83
CA GLU A 22 -6.87 -7.01 5.91
C GLU A 22 -6.70 -7.82 7.22
N LYS A 23 -5.54 -7.68 7.89
CA LYS A 23 -5.23 -8.40 9.14
C LYS A 23 -5.63 -7.65 10.41
N CYS A 24 -5.42 -6.33 10.47
CA CYS A 24 -5.62 -5.54 11.69
C CYS A 24 -6.64 -4.39 11.55
N GLY A 25 -7.16 -4.14 10.36
CA GLY A 25 -8.18 -3.12 10.09
C GLY A 25 -7.69 -1.67 10.04
N LYS A 26 -6.43 -1.39 10.37
CA LYS A 26 -5.88 -0.02 10.38
C LYS A 26 -5.55 0.49 8.97
N GLU A 27 -5.80 1.77 8.72
CA GLU A 27 -5.45 2.47 7.48
C GLU A 27 -4.03 3.05 7.54
N GLU A 28 -3.03 2.18 7.61
CA GLU A 28 -1.63 2.57 7.69
C GLU A 28 -0.83 1.60 6.83
N ARG A 29 -0.86 1.82 5.51
CA ARG A 29 -0.20 0.95 4.53
C ARG A 29 0.77 1.73 3.65
N ALA A 30 1.94 1.17 3.41
CA ALA A 30 2.96 1.71 2.54
C ALA A 30 3.20 0.80 1.33
N LEU A 31 3.56 1.39 0.20
CA LEU A 31 3.97 0.67 -0.99
C LEU A 31 5.22 -0.15 -0.68
N LEU A 32 5.18 -1.42 -1.04
CA LEU A 32 6.29 -2.35 -0.88
C LEU A 32 6.71 -2.88 -2.24
N MET A 33 8.02 -2.93 -2.48
CA MET A 33 8.61 -3.67 -3.59
C MET A 33 9.40 -4.84 -3.00
N PHE A 34 9.11 -6.06 -3.47
CA PHE A 34 9.79 -7.28 -3.08
C PHE A 34 11.12 -7.46 -3.84
N GLU A 35 11.95 -8.40 -3.40
CA GLU A 35 13.26 -8.68 -3.99
C GLU A 35 13.20 -9.10 -5.46
N ASP A 36 12.10 -9.72 -5.88
CA ASP A 36 11.84 -10.13 -7.26
C ASP A 36 11.20 -9.02 -8.12
N TYR A 37 11.25 -7.77 -7.65
CA TYR A 37 10.58 -6.61 -8.24
C TYR A 37 9.05 -6.72 -8.28
N GLY A 38 8.47 -7.69 -7.58
CA GLY A 38 7.03 -7.76 -7.35
C GLY A 38 6.56 -6.56 -6.52
N MET A 39 5.38 -6.04 -6.84
CA MET A 39 4.77 -4.96 -6.06
C MET A 39 3.81 -5.51 -5.01
N GLY A 40 3.63 -4.74 -3.95
CA GLY A 40 2.74 -5.07 -2.86
C GLY A 40 2.52 -3.89 -1.92
N TRP A 41 2.05 -4.20 -0.73
CA TRP A 41 1.96 -3.24 0.35
C TRP A 41 2.37 -3.90 1.67
N GLU A 42 2.82 -3.06 2.59
CA GLU A 42 3.07 -3.41 4.00
C GLU A 42 2.15 -2.60 4.90
N CYS A 43 1.53 -3.24 5.89
CA CYS A 43 0.86 -2.55 6.97
C CYS A 43 1.88 -2.10 8.02
N LEU A 44 2.04 -0.79 8.15
CA LEU A 44 2.99 -0.16 9.07
C LEU A 44 2.66 -0.45 10.54
N SER A 45 1.40 -0.74 10.88
CA SER A 45 1.02 -1.02 12.27
C SER A 45 1.27 -2.46 12.73
N CYS A 46 1.32 -3.45 11.82
CA CYS A 46 1.40 -4.86 12.21
C CYS A 46 2.35 -5.73 11.36
N GLY A 47 3.04 -5.12 10.38
CA GLY A 47 4.03 -5.76 9.52
C GLY A 47 3.44 -6.77 8.53
N HIS A 48 2.11 -6.85 8.38
CA HIS A 48 1.51 -7.73 7.37
C HIS A 48 1.79 -7.18 5.98
N THR A 49 2.32 -8.04 5.11
CA THR A 49 2.56 -7.73 3.71
C THR A 49 1.65 -8.56 2.81
N ASP A 50 1.32 -8.00 1.65
CA ASP A 50 0.64 -8.75 0.60
C ASP A 50 1.04 -8.28 -0.79
N ARG A 51 0.96 -9.19 -1.76
CA ARG A 51 1.29 -8.94 -3.17
C ARG A 51 0.08 -8.42 -3.91
N VAL A 52 0.35 -7.64 -4.96
CA VAL A 52 -0.68 -7.06 -5.83
C VAL A 52 -0.30 -7.26 -7.29
N ASP A 53 -1.30 -7.37 -8.15
CA ASP A 53 -1.11 -7.51 -9.59
C ASP A 53 -0.85 -6.15 -10.25
N ARG A 54 -1.39 -5.07 -9.66
CA ARG A 54 -1.29 -3.72 -10.22
C ARG A 54 -1.32 -2.63 -9.15
N VAL A 55 -0.59 -1.56 -9.44
CA VAL A 55 -0.58 -0.31 -8.68
C VAL A 55 -1.21 0.79 -9.53
N ASP A 56 -2.29 1.38 -9.02
CA ASP A 56 -2.94 2.55 -9.62
C ASP A 56 -2.47 3.80 -8.87
N TRP A 57 -1.72 4.66 -9.57
CA TRP A 57 -1.15 5.88 -8.99
C TRP A 57 -2.17 7.00 -8.94
N ILE A 58 -2.31 7.62 -7.77
CA ILE A 58 -3.19 8.77 -7.55
C ILE A 58 -2.40 9.99 -7.07
N ASP A 59 -2.93 11.18 -7.35
CA ASP A 59 -2.36 12.45 -6.90
C ASP A 59 -2.81 12.79 -5.47
N GLY A 60 -1.99 13.57 -4.77
CA GLY A 60 -2.22 14.00 -3.39
C GLY A 60 -1.03 13.74 -2.48
N ASP A 61 -1.15 14.22 -1.24
CA ASP A 61 -0.07 14.33 -0.26
C ASP A 61 -0.36 13.56 1.04
N LYS A 62 -1.32 12.62 1.03
CA LYS A 62 -1.61 11.81 2.23
C LYS A 62 -0.34 11.06 2.64
N LEU A 63 0.08 11.29 3.88
CA LEU A 63 1.22 10.67 4.51
C LEU A 63 0.73 9.85 5.71
N PRO A 64 1.44 8.77 6.09
CA PRO A 64 1.31 8.21 7.42
C PRO A 64 1.52 9.31 8.49
N PRO A 65 0.75 9.31 9.59
CA PRO A 65 0.85 10.33 10.65
C PRO A 65 2.25 10.46 11.24
N ASP A 66 3.07 9.41 11.17
CA ASP A 66 4.40 9.29 11.77
C ASP A 66 5.56 9.56 10.80
N TRP A 67 5.29 9.83 9.52
CA TRP A 67 6.34 10.05 8.51
C TRP A 67 6.87 11.49 8.46
N GLY A 68 6.33 12.40 9.28
CA GLY A 68 6.99 13.65 9.67
C GLY A 68 7.33 14.65 8.55
N LEU A 69 6.64 14.61 7.41
CA LEU A 69 6.79 15.59 6.31
C LEU A 69 5.74 16.73 6.38
N GLY A 70 5.23 17.03 7.58
CA GLY A 70 4.30 18.12 7.87
C GLY A 70 4.98 19.29 8.57
#